data_AF-A0A9W6XD97-F1
#
_entry.id   AF-A0A9W6XD97-F1
#
_cell.length_a   1.000
_cell.length_b   1.000
_cell.length_c   1.000
_cell.angle_alpha   90.00
_cell.angle_beta   90.00
_cell.angle_gamma   90.00
#
_symmetry.space_group_name_H-M   'P 1'
#
loop_
_entity.id
_entity.type
_entity.pdbx_description
1 polymer ?
#
loop_
_entity_poly.entity_id
_entity_poly.type
_entity_poly.pdbx_seq_one_letter_code
_entity_poly.pdbx_strand_id
1 'polypeptide(L)'
;MFAYELEGLKRLNIHAIKWVSYRVKVRGRTGKMVYVSNVSRLIYKRLVAKQYNVSIETLEKHLSLDYKADPKYRFYNGNHMESHLYEGVEPSDFYNKLENVLSTQTSAVKVNIALGYELVSKTDPDDTRYLYPNLANTHVCNNPIAINSNADIQ
;
A
#
# COMPACT_ATOMS: atom_id res chain seq x y z
N MET A 1 8.58 4.72 4.34
CA MET A 1 7.54 4.14 5.21
C MET A 1 6.91 3.03 4.42
N PHE A 2 6.79 1.84 5.00
CA PHE A 2 6.15 0.72 4.33
C PHE A 2 4.62 0.81 4.39
N ALA A 3 3.93 0.06 3.52
CA ALA A 3 2.47 0.06 3.47
C ALA A 3 1.82 -0.45 4.76
N TYR A 4 2.35 -1.52 5.35
CA TYR A 4 1.87 -2.05 6.62
C TYR A 4 2.07 -1.06 7.78
N GLU A 5 3.16 -0.27 7.75
CA GLU A 5 3.39 0.79 8.75
C GLU A 5 2.36 1.91 8.62
N LEU A 6 2.08 2.35 7.39
CA LEU A 6 1.08 3.38 7.14
C LEU A 6 -0.31 2.92 7.62
N GLU A 7 -0.67 1.67 7.36
CA GLU A 7 -1.92 1.08 7.83
C GLU A 7 -1.96 0.95 9.36
N GLY A 8 -0.83 0.55 9.96
CA GLY A 8 -0.62 0.57 11.40
C GLY A 8 -0.89 1.92 12.04
N LEU A 9 -0.38 3.00 11.44
CA LEU A 9 -0.63 4.38 11.87
C LEU A 9 -2.10 4.78 11.73
N LYS A 10 -2.75 4.44 10.61
CA LYS A 10 -4.19 4.69 10.40
C LYS A 10 -5.04 4.03 11.50
N ARG A 11 -4.71 2.80 11.90
CA ARG A 11 -5.40 2.08 13.00
C ARG A 11 -5.25 2.76 14.36
N LEU A 12 -4.20 3.55 14.54
CA LEU A 12 -3.95 4.37 15.73
C LEU A 12 -4.50 5.80 15.59
N ASN A 13 -5.26 6.09 14.53
CA ASN A 13 -5.72 7.44 14.19
C ASN A 13 -4.56 8.45 14.00
N ILE A 14 -3.37 7.96 13.65
CA ILE A 14 -2.18 8.77 13.37
C ILE A 14 -2.15 9.07 11.88
N HIS A 15 -2.36 10.34 11.54
CA HIS A 15 -2.41 10.78 10.16
C HIS A 15 -1.00 11.05 9.62
N ALA A 16 -0.58 10.25 8.65
CA ALA A 16 0.62 10.50 7.87
C ALA A 16 0.30 11.42 6.67
N ILE A 17 1.19 12.36 6.39
CA ILE A 17 1.08 13.32 5.30
C ILE A 17 1.96 12.83 4.15
N LYS A 18 1.41 12.81 2.94
CA LYS A 18 2.10 12.36 1.74
C LYS A 18 2.88 13.50 1.08
N TRP A 19 4.21 13.36 1.03
CA TRP A 19 5.12 14.21 0.24
C TRP A 19 5.72 13.33 -0.87
N VAL A 20 7.06 13.27 -0.99
CA VAL A 20 7.75 12.23 -1.80
C VAL A 20 7.58 10.84 -1.17
N SER A 21 7.50 10.79 0.16
CA SER A 21 7.16 9.59 0.94
C SER A 21 6.12 9.98 1.98
N TYR A 22 5.41 9.00 2.56
CA TYR A 22 4.59 9.26 3.75
C TYR A 22 5.46 9.69 4.92
N ARG A 23 5.00 10.73 5.65
CA ARG A 23 5.70 11.32 6.79
C ARG A 23 4.74 11.60 7.94
N VAL A 24 5.20 11.38 9.15
CA VAL A 24 4.45 11.72 10.38
C VAL A 24 5.04 12.97 11.00
N LYS A 25 4.16 13.89 11.41
CA LYS A 25 4.57 15.14 12.06
C LYS A 25 4.82 14.86 13.55
N VAL A 26 6.03 15.07 14.02
CA VAL A 26 6.42 14.83 15.42
C VAL A 26 7.18 16.01 16.00
N ARG A 27 7.16 16.17 17.32
CA ARG A 27 8.05 17.12 18.01
C ARG A 27 9.45 16.52 18.14
N GLY A 28 10.44 17.16 17.53
CA GLY A 28 11.85 16.76 17.57
C GLY A 28 12.50 17.00 18.93
N ARG A 29 13.75 16.55 19.08
CA ARG A 29 14.53 16.68 20.34
C ARG A 29 14.71 18.13 20.80
N THR A 30 14.81 19.07 19.85
CA THR A 30 14.95 20.51 20.10
C THR A 30 13.61 21.22 20.36
N GLY A 31 12.50 20.49 20.47
CA GLY A 31 11.16 21.05 20.66
C GLY A 31 10.48 21.55 19.38
N LYS A 32 11.19 21.63 18.25
CA LYS A 32 10.63 22.02 16.94
C LYS A 32 9.83 20.88 16.30
N MET A 33 8.80 21.22 15.52
CA MET A 33 8.05 20.23 14.74
C MET A 33 8.89 19.77 13.54
N VAL A 34 8.99 18.46 13.35
CA VAL A 34 9.73 17.80 12.27
C VAL A 34 8.87 16.71 11.64
N TYR A 35 9.22 16.29 10.43
CA TYR A 35 8.53 15.23 9.70
C TYR A 35 9.42 14.00 9.59
N VAL A 36 8.95 12.85 10.04
CA VAL A 36 9.69 11.58 10.01
C VAL A 36 9.10 10.62 8.98
N SER A 37 9.94 10.07 8.09
CA SER A 37 9.55 9.18 6.99
C SER A 37 9.81 7.69 7.27
N ASN A 38 10.67 7.38 8.25
CA ASN A 38 11.05 6.03 8.62
C ASN A 38 10.61 5.77 10.06
N VAL A 39 9.39 5.25 10.24
CA VAL A 39 8.88 4.95 11.59
C VAL A 39 9.41 3.62 12.14
N SER A 40 10.19 2.86 11.36
CA SER A 40 10.84 1.62 11.80
C SER A 40 11.98 1.89 12.79
N ARG A 41 12.66 3.06 12.71
CA ARG A 41 13.74 3.40 13.64
C ARG A 41 13.20 3.70 15.04
N LEU A 42 13.80 3.07 16.06
CA LEU A 42 13.41 3.20 17.47
C LEU A 42 13.34 4.67 17.95
N ILE A 43 14.27 5.52 17.52
CA ILE A 43 14.26 6.94 17.85
C ILE A 43 12.99 7.62 17.35
N TYR A 44 12.57 7.33 16.12
CA TYR A 44 11.38 7.91 15.52
C TYR A 44 10.09 7.31 16.11
N LYS A 45 10.07 6.01 16.43
CA LYS A 45 8.97 5.39 17.18
C LYS A 45 8.71 6.11 18.51
N ARG A 46 9.77 6.38 19.28
CA ARG A 46 9.66 7.12 20.56
C ARG A 46 9.08 8.52 20.38
N LEU A 47 9.47 9.21 19.32
CA LEU A 47 8.93 10.55 19.02
C LEU A 47 7.46 10.49 18.59
N VAL A 48 7.07 9.51 17.79
CA VAL A 48 5.68 9.29 17.39
C VAL A 48 4.82 8.91 18.60
N ALA A 49 5.24 7.91 19.38
CA ALA A 49 4.58 7.47 20.61
C ALA A 49 4.32 8.65 21.56
N LYS A 50 5.36 9.47 21.80
CA LYS A 50 5.24 10.67 22.64
C LYS A 50 4.31 11.73 22.05
N GLN A 51 4.38 11.99 20.75
CA GLN A 51 3.57 13.01 20.08
C GLN A 51 2.08 12.69 20.11
N TYR A 52 1.73 11.42 19.91
CA TYR A 52 0.35 10.96 19.77
C TYR A 52 -0.21 10.28 21.03
N ASN A 53 0.55 10.34 22.14
CA ASN A 53 0.16 9.75 23.42
C ASN A 53 -0.21 8.26 23.32
N VAL A 54 0.61 7.50 22.59
CA VAL A 54 0.48 6.04 22.43
C VAL A 54 1.68 5.38 23.10
N SER A 55 1.49 4.24 23.78
CA SER A 55 2.62 3.49 24.33
C SER A 55 3.52 2.98 23.21
N ILE A 56 4.82 2.83 23.48
CA ILE A 56 5.75 2.33 22.46
C ILE A 56 5.39 0.90 22.03
N GLU A 57 4.93 0.07 22.98
CA GLU A 57 4.51 -1.31 22.73
C GLU A 57 3.27 -1.38 21.83
N THR A 58 2.26 -0.53 22.07
CA THR A 58 1.08 -0.45 21.22
C THR A 58 1.46 0.05 19.82
N LEU A 59 2.33 1.05 19.72
CA LEU A 59 2.82 1.53 18.43
C LEU A 59 3.57 0.42 17.68
N GLU A 60 4.48 -0.30 18.33
CA GLU A 60 5.24 -1.39 17.73
C GLU A 60 4.36 -2.56 17.29
N LYS A 61 3.39 -2.92 18.12
CA LYS A 61 2.37 -3.91 17.77
C LYS A 61 1.65 -3.49 16.49
N HIS A 62 1.15 -2.26 16.42
CA HIS A 62 0.40 -1.79 15.26
C HIS A 62 1.23 -1.60 14.00
N LEU A 63 2.52 -1.30 14.13
CA LEU A 63 3.48 -1.19 13.01
C LEU A 63 4.08 -2.55 12.60
N SER A 64 3.79 -3.64 13.32
CA SER A 64 4.31 -4.96 12.96
C SER A 64 3.65 -5.49 11.69
N LEU A 65 4.43 -6.17 10.86
CA LEU A 65 3.97 -6.76 9.59
C LEU A 65 2.77 -7.69 9.81
N ASP A 66 2.81 -8.48 10.89
CA ASP A 66 1.84 -9.54 11.16
C ASP A 66 0.59 -9.05 11.91
N TYR A 67 0.61 -7.82 12.44
CA TYR A 67 -0.47 -7.37 13.30
C TYR A 67 -1.69 -6.94 12.51
N LYS A 68 -2.81 -7.62 12.71
CA LYS A 68 -4.02 -7.48 11.88
C LYS A 68 -3.63 -7.46 10.39
N ALA A 69 -2.65 -8.27 10.01
CA ALA A 69 -2.32 -8.46 8.61
C ALA A 69 -3.62 -8.86 7.92
N ASP A 70 -3.97 -8.14 6.86
CA ASP A 70 -5.13 -8.50 6.07
C ASP A 70 -4.94 -9.96 5.62
N PRO A 71 -5.79 -10.93 6.01
CA PRO A 71 -5.62 -12.32 5.62
C PRO A 71 -5.63 -12.50 4.11
N LYS A 72 -6.12 -11.49 3.38
CA LYS A 72 -6.18 -11.40 1.93
C LYS A 72 -4.98 -10.70 1.29
N TYR A 73 -4.06 -10.17 2.09
CA TYR A 73 -2.79 -9.63 1.60
C TYR A 73 -1.70 -10.71 1.67
N ARG A 74 -0.99 -10.94 0.56
CA ARG A 74 0.19 -11.81 0.52
C ARG A 74 1.36 -11.07 -0.10
N PHE A 75 2.52 -11.18 0.55
CA PHE A 75 3.76 -10.58 0.11
C PHE A 75 4.78 -11.66 -0.24
N TYR A 76 5.46 -11.52 -1.36
CA TYR A 76 6.57 -12.37 -1.77
C TYR A 76 7.75 -11.52 -2.23
N ASN A 77 8.92 -11.75 -1.64
CA ASN A 77 10.16 -11.09 -2.01
C ASN A 77 11.13 -12.14 -2.59
N GLY A 78 11.26 -12.15 -3.92
CA GLY A 78 12.22 -13.00 -4.64
C GLY A 78 13.47 -12.21 -5.05
N ASN A 79 14.53 -12.90 -5.45
CA ASN A 79 15.80 -12.29 -5.87
C ASN A 79 15.67 -11.30 -7.05
N HIS A 80 14.64 -11.47 -7.89
CA HIS A 80 14.43 -10.68 -9.10
C HIS A 80 13.06 -10.00 -9.18
N MET A 81 12.14 -10.33 -8.28
CA MET A 81 10.79 -9.78 -8.29
C MET A 81 10.21 -9.66 -6.88
N GLU A 82 9.53 -8.55 -6.64
CA GLU A 82 8.67 -8.33 -5.49
C GLU A 82 7.21 -8.47 -5.94
N SER A 83 6.39 -9.16 -5.16
CA SER A 83 4.97 -9.37 -5.46
C SER A 83 4.09 -9.01 -4.27
N HIS A 84 3.05 -8.23 -4.54
CA HIS A 84 2.03 -7.80 -3.60
C HIS A 84 0.66 -8.25 -4.11
N LEU A 85 0.08 -9.28 -3.48
CA LEU A 85 -1.26 -9.74 -3.77
C LEU A 85 -2.23 -9.16 -2.76
N TYR A 86 -3.27 -8.49 -3.21
CA TYR A 86 -4.38 -8.02 -2.38
C TYR A 86 -5.70 -8.60 -2.89
N GLU A 87 -6.50 -9.25 -2.04
CA GLU A 87 -7.83 -9.74 -2.41
C GLU A 87 -8.93 -8.91 -1.73
N GLY A 88 -10.06 -8.66 -2.41
CA GLY A 88 -11.22 -7.96 -1.83
C GLY A 88 -10.96 -6.50 -1.48
N VAL A 89 -10.19 -5.79 -2.29
CA VAL A 89 -9.86 -4.37 -2.10
C VAL A 89 -10.93 -3.49 -2.73
N GLU A 90 -11.40 -2.48 -1.99
CA GLU A 90 -12.26 -1.43 -2.54
C GLU A 90 -11.53 -0.64 -3.63
N PRO A 91 -12.21 -0.21 -4.72
CA PRO A 91 -11.56 0.49 -5.83
C PRO A 91 -10.75 1.74 -5.40
N SER A 92 -11.23 2.49 -4.42
CA SER A 92 -10.53 3.66 -3.88
C SER A 92 -9.25 3.31 -3.11
N ASP A 93 -9.22 2.15 -2.46
CA ASP A 93 -8.06 1.66 -1.71
C ASP A 93 -7.01 1.01 -2.63
N PHE A 94 -7.41 0.49 -3.79
CA PHE A 94 -6.48 -0.02 -4.79
C PHE A 94 -5.46 1.04 -5.21
N TYR A 95 -5.93 2.24 -5.60
CA TYR A 95 -5.05 3.33 -6.03
C TYR A 95 -4.10 3.77 -4.92
N ASN A 96 -4.58 3.84 -3.67
CA ASN A 96 -3.75 4.17 -2.52
C ASN A 96 -2.64 3.12 -2.30
N LYS A 97 -2.96 1.82 -2.46
CA LYS A 97 -1.99 0.72 -2.31
C LYS A 97 -0.96 0.73 -3.44
N LEU A 98 -1.41 0.86 -4.70
CA LEU A 98 -0.52 0.95 -5.87
C LEU A 98 0.42 2.13 -5.75
N GLU A 99 -0.12 3.31 -5.46
CA GLU A 99 0.67 4.52 -5.29
C GLU A 99 1.72 4.38 -4.19
N ASN A 100 1.38 3.71 -3.10
CA ASN A 100 2.32 3.46 -2.02
C ASN A 100 3.48 2.58 -2.48
N VAL A 101 3.18 1.45 -3.15
CA VAL A 101 4.19 0.54 -3.72
C VAL A 101 5.11 1.28 -4.70
N LEU A 102 4.56 2.15 -5.55
CA LEU A 102 5.36 2.94 -6.49
C LEU A 102 6.21 4.01 -5.79
N SER A 103 5.69 4.64 -4.75
CA SER A 103 6.37 5.70 -4.00
C SER A 103 7.57 5.22 -3.20
N THR A 104 7.62 3.93 -2.86
CA THR A 104 8.73 3.31 -2.14
C THR A 104 9.89 2.89 -3.04
N GLN A 105 9.72 2.92 -4.37
CA GLN A 105 10.74 2.50 -5.31
C GLN A 105 11.83 3.56 -5.46
N THR A 106 13.09 3.14 -5.33
CA THR A 106 14.26 4.01 -5.42
C THR A 106 14.94 3.97 -6.80
N SER A 107 14.46 3.12 -7.70
CA SER A 107 14.98 2.91 -9.05
C SER A 107 13.85 2.83 -10.06
N ALA A 108 14.18 2.93 -11.34
CA ALA A 108 13.22 2.71 -12.42
C ALA A 108 12.79 1.24 -12.39
N VAL A 109 11.51 1.00 -12.10
CA VAL A 109 10.92 -0.34 -12.02
C VAL A 109 9.95 -0.56 -13.16
N LYS A 110 9.87 -1.80 -13.63
CA LYS A 110 8.83 -2.26 -14.56
C LYS A 110 7.75 -2.95 -13.74
N VAL A 111 6.53 -2.45 -13.84
CA VAL A 111 5.41 -2.90 -13.00
C VAL A 111 4.40 -3.63 -13.87
N ASN A 112 4.06 -4.85 -13.47
CA ASN A 112 2.98 -5.63 -14.08
C ASN A 112 1.77 -5.59 -13.13
N ILE A 113 0.62 -5.20 -13.65
CA ILE A 113 -0.63 -5.14 -12.89
C ILE A 113 -1.62 -6.09 -13.57
N ALA A 114 -2.08 -7.10 -12.85
CA ALA A 114 -3.17 -7.98 -13.27
C ALA A 114 -4.38 -7.73 -12.36
N LEU A 115 -5.52 -7.36 -12.95
CA LEU A 115 -6.75 -7.04 -12.22
C LEU A 115 -7.78 -8.16 -12.42
N GLY A 116 -8.19 -8.77 -11.32
CA GLY A 116 -9.35 -9.65 -11.27
C GLY A 116 -10.57 -8.86 -10.81
N TYR A 117 -11.72 -9.07 -11.44
CA TYR A 117 -12.95 -8.38 -11.05
C TYR A 117 -14.18 -9.25 -11.29
N GLU A 118 -15.21 -9.01 -10.49
CA GLU A 118 -16.53 -9.57 -10.69
C GLU A 118 -17.41 -8.53 -11.37
N LEU A 119 -17.92 -8.86 -12.56
CA LEU A 119 -18.88 -8.04 -13.26
C LEU A 119 -20.27 -8.44 -12.77
N VAL A 120 -20.94 -7.51 -12.08
CA VAL A 120 -22.32 -7.68 -11.61
C VAL A 120 -23.24 -6.93 -12.55
N SER A 121 -24.13 -7.64 -13.23
CA SER A 121 -25.14 -7.02 -14.08
C SER A 121 -26.15 -6.23 -13.24
N LYS A 122 -26.48 -5.02 -13.70
CA LYS A 122 -27.48 -4.15 -13.04
C LYS A 122 -28.91 -4.53 -13.40
N THR A 123 -29.10 -5.28 -14.49
CA THR A 123 -30.41 -5.64 -15.05
C THR A 123 -30.76 -7.10 -14.80
N ASP A 124 -29.76 -7.94 -14.60
CA ASP A 124 -29.93 -9.37 -14.30
C ASP A 124 -29.14 -9.70 -13.01
N PRO A 125 -29.81 -9.91 -11.87
CA PRO A 125 -29.15 -10.16 -10.60
C PRO A 125 -28.40 -11.50 -10.53
N ASP A 126 -28.68 -12.43 -11.45
CA ASP A 126 -28.02 -13.75 -11.49
C ASP A 126 -26.83 -13.79 -12.46
N ASP A 127 -26.65 -12.76 -13.31
CA ASP A 127 -25.48 -12.64 -14.20
C ASP A 127 -24.31 -11.96 -13.46
N THR A 128 -23.62 -12.76 -12.64
CA THR A 128 -22.30 -12.43 -12.11
C THR A 128 -21.20 -13.18 -12.86
N ARG A 129 -20.23 -12.44 -13.39
CA ARG A 129 -19.10 -13.02 -14.13
C ARG A 129 -17.80 -12.69 -13.45
N TYR A 130 -17.11 -13.72 -13.00
CA TYR A 130 -15.79 -13.58 -12.42
C TYR A 130 -14.70 -13.65 -13.49
N LEU A 131 -13.94 -12.57 -13.63
CA LEU A 131 -12.77 -12.51 -14.51
C LEU A 131 -11.49 -12.71 -13.69
N TYR A 132 -10.83 -13.84 -13.94
CA TYR A 132 -9.56 -14.18 -13.30
C TYR A 132 -8.43 -13.32 -13.88
N PRO A 133 -7.58 -12.71 -13.02
CA PRO A 133 -6.37 -12.06 -13.48
C PRO A 133 -5.39 -13.12 -14.00
N ASN A 134 -5.11 -13.12 -15.31
CA ASN A 134 -4.15 -14.04 -15.90
C ASN A 134 -2.72 -13.47 -15.80
N LEU A 135 -2.00 -13.92 -14.77
CA LEU A 135 -0.59 -13.55 -14.53
C LEU A 135 0.35 -14.02 -15.65
N ALA A 136 -0.02 -15.04 -16.43
CA ALA A 136 0.80 -15.56 -17.53
C ALA A 136 0.71 -14.70 -18.81
N ASN A 137 -0.37 -13.93 -18.98
CA ASN A 137 -0.62 -13.11 -20.18
C ASN A 137 -0.43 -11.61 -19.96
N THR A 138 0.08 -11.18 -18.79
CA THR A 138 0.35 -9.76 -18.56
C THR A 138 1.63 -9.38 -19.32
N HIS A 139 1.48 -8.90 -20.56
CA HIS A 139 2.60 -8.54 -21.42
C HIS A 139 3.38 -7.35 -20.87
N VAL A 140 4.69 -7.50 -20.83
CA VAL A 140 5.60 -6.57 -20.18
C VAL A 140 6.14 -5.64 -21.26
N CYS A 141 5.48 -4.51 -21.50
CA CYS A 141 5.83 -3.62 -22.61
C CYS A 141 7.03 -2.74 -22.26
N ASN A 142 8.02 -2.68 -23.16
CA ASN A 142 9.23 -1.87 -22.95
C ASN A 142 8.98 -0.37 -23.12
N ASN A 143 7.84 0.00 -23.72
CA ASN A 143 7.41 1.37 -23.91
C ASN A 143 6.05 1.59 -23.22
N PRO A 144 5.73 2.84 -22.80
CA PRO A 144 4.42 3.17 -22.27
C PRO A 144 3.33 2.81 -23.30
N ILE A 145 2.31 2.07 -22.88
CA ILE A 145 1.11 1.83 -23.68
C ILE A 145 0.06 2.85 -23.25
N ALA A 146 -0.48 3.58 -24.22
CA ALA A 146 -1.65 4.40 -24.01
C ALA A 146 -2.89 3.49 -23.97
N ILE A 147 -3.60 3.50 -22.84
CA ILE A 147 -4.91 2.86 -22.70
C ILE A 147 -5.94 3.90 -23.14
N ASN A 148 -6.47 3.75 -24.35
CA ASN A 148 -7.41 4.70 -24.94
C ASN A 148 -8.85 4.17 -24.88
N SER A 149 -9.02 2.87 -24.65
CA SER A 149 -10.32 2.19 -24.61
C SER A 149 -10.29 0.96 -23.70
N ASN A 150 -11.47 0.46 -23.33
CA ASN A 150 -11.59 -0.79 -22.57
C ASN A 150 -11.07 -2.02 -23.34
N ALA A 151 -10.97 -1.96 -24.68
CA ALA A 151 -10.41 -3.04 -25.49
C ALA A 151 -8.89 -3.16 -25.31
N ASP A 152 -8.22 -2.08 -24.92
CA ASP A 152 -6.77 -2.08 -24.67
C ASP A 152 -6.39 -2.76 -23.34
N ILE A 153 -7.39 -3.16 -22.54
CA ILE A 153 -7.26 -3.81 -21.23
C ILE A 153 -7.50 -5.33 -21.34
N GLN A 154 -7.90 -5.84 -22.51
CA GLN A 154 -8.19 -7.27 -22.73
C GLN A 154 -6.94 -8.11 -23.07
#